data_AF-Q86RZ0-F1
#
_entry.id   AF-Q86RZ0-F1
#
_cell.length_a   1.000
_cell.length_b   1.000
_cell.length_c   1.000
_cell.angle_alpha   90.00
_cell.angle_beta   90.00
_cell.angle_gamma   90.00
#
_symmetry.space_group_name_H-M   'P 1'
#
loop_
_entity.id
_entity.type
_entity.pdbx_description
1 polymer ?
#
loop_
_entity_poly.entity_id
_entity_poly.type
_entity_poly.pdbx_seq_one_letter_code
_entity_poly.pdbx_strand_id
1 'polypeptide(L)'
;KCHGMSGSCTVRTCWMRLANFRVIGDNLKDRFDGASRVLVSHSLRQNGNSVTGNGFGMKSVIKQSSLLAPNAPSLNAFEAERKVNDHISEHIKHHPNLPPIHNQQNPNSVSRNSVRERGRHGRKHNRYHFQLKPHNPDHKPPGPKDIVYLENSPSFCERNLRLGIQGTHGRQCNDSSIGVDGCDLMCCGRGYRTSEVIVVERC
;
A
#
# COMPACT_ATOMS: atom_id res chain seq x y z
N LYS A 1 -2.44 -27.80 -25.75
CA LYS A 1 -2.72 -29.26 -25.80
C LYS A 1 -2.28 -29.80 -27.14
N CYS A 2 -1.54 -30.91 -27.15
CA CYS A 2 -1.05 -31.54 -28.37
C CYS A 2 -2.01 -32.64 -28.82
N HIS A 3 -2.20 -32.77 -30.12
CA HIS A 3 -3.21 -33.65 -30.73
C HIS A 3 -2.65 -34.52 -31.88
N GLY A 4 -1.33 -34.52 -32.10
CA GLY A 4 -0.71 -35.32 -33.16
C GLY A 4 -0.60 -36.81 -32.80
N MET A 5 -0.32 -37.64 -33.81
CA MET A 5 -0.14 -39.09 -33.68
C MET A 5 0.90 -39.41 -32.58
N SER A 6 0.60 -40.42 -31.76
CA SER A 6 1.44 -40.84 -30.62
C SER A 6 1.73 -39.72 -29.60
N GLY A 7 0.84 -38.73 -29.49
CA GLY A 7 1.01 -37.60 -28.58
C GLY A 7 1.95 -36.50 -29.11
N SER A 8 2.33 -36.55 -30.38
CA SER A 8 3.16 -35.51 -31.00
C SER A 8 2.45 -34.14 -31.01
N CYS A 9 3.24 -33.08 -30.98
CA CYS A 9 2.75 -31.70 -30.99
C CYS A 9 2.72 -31.07 -32.40
N THR A 10 2.69 -31.88 -33.46
CA THR A 10 2.60 -31.42 -34.86
C THR A 10 1.35 -30.55 -35.08
N VAL A 11 0.24 -30.93 -34.46
CA VAL A 11 -0.95 -30.09 -34.31
C VAL A 11 -1.17 -29.83 -32.82
N ARG A 12 -1.36 -28.56 -32.46
CA ARG A 12 -1.62 -28.15 -31.09
C ARG A 12 -2.61 -27.00 -31.03
N THR A 13 -3.44 -27.04 -30.00
CA THR A 13 -4.34 -25.94 -29.62
C THR A 13 -3.74 -25.24 -28.42
N CYS A 14 -3.55 -23.92 -28.52
CA CYS A 14 -3.06 -23.08 -27.43
C CYS A 14 -4.19 -22.16 -26.95
N TRP A 15 -4.20 -21.89 -25.64
CA TRP A 15 -5.07 -20.89 -25.02
C TRP A 15 -4.25 -20.12 -23.99
N MET A 16 -4.63 -18.87 -23.77
CA MET A 16 -4.03 -18.08 -22.70
C MET A 16 -4.42 -18.68 -21.35
N ARG A 17 -3.45 -18.75 -20.44
CA ARG A 17 -3.67 -19.21 -19.07
C ARG A 17 -2.95 -18.26 -18.12
N LEU A 18 -3.58 -18.01 -16.98
CA LEU A 18 -2.93 -17.30 -15.89
C LEU A 18 -1.77 -18.14 -15.34
N ALA A 19 -0.69 -17.46 -14.94
CA ALA A 19 0.39 -18.09 -14.20
C ALA A 19 -0.10 -18.60 -12.85
N ASN A 20 0.70 -19.48 -12.22
CA ASN A 20 0.48 -19.86 -10.83
C ASN A 20 0.59 -18.62 -9.94
N PHE A 21 -0.31 -18.47 -8.97
CA PHE A 21 -0.33 -17.33 -8.07
C PHE A 21 0.98 -17.15 -7.30
N ARG A 22 1.72 -18.22 -6.98
CA ARG A 22 3.04 -18.11 -6.33
C ARG A 22 4.02 -17.27 -7.16
N VAL A 23 4.09 -17.54 -8.46
CA VAL A 23 4.94 -16.78 -9.41
C VAL A 23 4.54 -15.31 -9.47
N ILE A 24 3.23 -15.03 -9.36
CA ILE A 24 2.73 -13.65 -9.29
C ILE A 24 3.15 -13.00 -7.96
N GLY A 25 3.03 -13.73 -6.85
CA GLY A 25 3.47 -13.30 -5.53
C GLY A 25 4.95 -12.94 -5.50
N ASP A 26 5.80 -13.82 -6.06
CA ASP A 26 7.25 -13.59 -6.15
C ASP A 26 7.56 -12.34 -6.99
N ASN A 27 6.91 -12.19 -8.16
CA ASN A 27 7.12 -11.00 -8.99
C ASN A 27 6.68 -9.70 -8.30
N LEU A 28 5.61 -9.74 -7.50
CA LEU A 28 5.16 -8.59 -6.73
C LEU A 28 6.06 -8.33 -5.52
N LYS A 29 6.63 -9.37 -4.90
CA LYS A 29 7.58 -9.25 -3.81
C LYS A 29 8.86 -8.55 -4.27
N ASP A 30 9.39 -8.90 -5.44
CA ASP A 30 10.54 -8.21 -6.04
C ASP A 30 10.27 -6.71 -6.25
N ARG A 31 9.07 -6.37 -6.73
CA ARG A 31 8.64 -4.97 -6.91
C ARG A 31 8.43 -4.24 -5.59
N PHE A 32 8.03 -4.95 -4.55
CA PHE A 32 7.87 -4.40 -3.21
C PHE A 32 9.24 -4.04 -2.62
N ASP A 33 10.24 -4.92 -2.76
CA ASP A 33 11.60 -4.68 -2.28
C ASP A 33 12.30 -3.53 -3.03
N GLY A 34 11.95 -3.35 -4.31
CA GLY A 34 12.40 -2.23 -5.14
C GLY A 34 11.47 -1.02 -5.19
N ALA A 35 10.48 -0.91 -4.27
CA ALA A 35 9.48 0.15 -4.36
C ALA A 35 10.08 1.56 -4.18
N SER A 36 9.60 2.52 -4.97
CA SER A 36 10.14 3.88 -4.99
C SER A 36 9.34 4.84 -4.12
N ARG A 37 10.05 5.63 -3.30
CA ARG A 37 9.43 6.72 -2.52
C ARG A 37 9.08 7.90 -3.43
N VAL A 38 7.85 8.39 -3.31
CA VAL A 38 7.33 9.52 -4.07
C VAL A 38 6.73 10.58 -3.15
N LEU A 39 6.70 11.82 -3.63
CA LEU A 39 6.10 12.96 -2.97
C LEU A 39 4.87 13.42 -3.74
N VAL A 40 3.89 13.94 -3.02
CA VAL A 40 2.66 14.50 -3.58
C VAL A 40 2.90 15.96 -3.94
N SER A 41 2.92 16.26 -5.24
CA SER A 41 2.90 17.62 -5.74
C SER A 41 1.44 18.02 -5.95
N HIS A 42 0.90 18.87 -5.07
CA HIS A 42 -0.36 19.55 -5.33
C HIS A 42 -0.09 20.62 -6.38
N SER A 43 -0.37 20.32 -7.64
CA SER A 43 -0.50 21.34 -8.66
C SER A 43 -1.79 22.10 -8.38
N LEU A 44 -1.75 23.01 -7.41
CA LEU A 44 -2.66 24.14 -7.39
C LEU A 44 -2.60 24.71 -8.80
N ARG A 45 -3.76 24.71 -9.49
CA ARG A 45 -3.92 25.51 -10.70
C ARG A 45 -3.70 26.95 -10.27
N GLN A 46 -2.46 27.43 -10.32
CA GLN A 46 -2.18 28.85 -10.24
C GLN A 46 -2.78 29.43 -11.52
N ASN A 47 -3.99 29.96 -11.35
CA ASN A 47 -4.57 30.90 -12.27
C ASN A 47 -3.57 32.05 -12.35
N GLY A 48 -2.99 32.27 -13.54
CA GLY A 48 -1.97 33.29 -13.73
C GLY A 48 -2.51 34.66 -13.34
N ASN A 49 -1.91 35.26 -12.34
CA ASN A 49 -1.78 36.70 -12.21
C ASN A 49 -0.63 37.00 -11.23
N SER A 50 0.59 36.80 -11.71
CA SER A 50 1.79 37.34 -11.07
C SER A 50 2.10 38.66 -11.76
N VAL A 51 1.53 39.73 -11.21
CA VAL A 51 1.95 41.09 -11.49
C VAL A 51 3.42 41.22 -11.13
N THR A 52 4.19 41.72 -12.09
CA THR A 52 5.57 42.19 -11.96
C THR A 52 5.69 43.17 -10.80
N GLY A 53 6.60 42.90 -9.87
CA GLY A 53 6.97 43.81 -8.79
C GLY A 53 8.45 43.65 -8.44
N ASN A 54 9.25 44.61 -8.91
CA ASN A 54 10.68 44.78 -8.63
C ASN A 54 10.97 44.83 -7.12
N GLY A 55 12.20 44.46 -6.72
CA GLY A 55 12.82 45.11 -5.58
C GLY A 55 13.79 44.28 -4.74
N PHE A 56 15.07 44.60 -4.91
CA PHE A 56 16.12 44.62 -3.89
C PHE A 56 16.60 43.30 -3.28
N GLY A 57 17.70 42.81 -3.87
CA GLY A 57 18.72 42.11 -3.10
C GLY A 57 19.45 43.09 -2.18
N MET A 58 19.54 42.74 -0.90
CA MET A 58 20.60 43.22 -0.02
C MET A 58 21.20 42.02 0.72
N LYS A 59 22.51 41.85 0.52
CA LYS A 59 23.38 40.99 1.31
C LYS A 59 23.61 41.67 2.67
N SER A 60 23.59 40.92 3.76
CA SER A 60 24.33 41.29 4.97
C SER A 60 24.77 40.05 5.74
N VAL A 61 26.08 40.00 5.97
CA VAL A 61 26.79 39.11 6.88
C VAL A 61 27.05 39.92 8.14
N ILE A 62 26.52 39.52 9.31
CA ILE A 62 27.05 39.92 10.63
C ILE A 62 26.98 38.74 11.60
N LYS A 63 28.07 38.57 12.35
CA LYS A 63 28.41 37.53 13.32
C LYS A 63 27.83 37.80 14.73
N GLN A 64 27.58 36.69 15.44
CA GLN A 64 27.83 36.39 16.86
C GLN A 64 27.08 37.06 18.04
N SER A 65 26.55 36.15 18.90
CA SER A 65 26.78 35.99 20.37
C SER A 65 25.70 36.37 21.40
N SER A 66 25.46 35.39 22.32
CA SER A 66 24.98 35.48 23.73
C SER A 66 23.60 36.12 24.02
N LEU A 67 22.76 35.77 25.00
CA LEU A 67 22.76 34.87 26.17
C LEU A 67 21.32 34.90 26.77
N LEU A 68 20.98 33.91 27.61
CA LEU A 68 19.98 33.91 28.71
C LEU A 68 18.46 33.77 28.42
N ALA A 69 17.87 32.68 28.93
CA ALA A 69 16.49 32.62 29.47
C ALA A 69 16.53 32.98 30.97
N PRO A 70 15.45 33.49 31.63
CA PRO A 70 14.43 32.59 32.23
C PRO A 70 12.99 33.17 32.46
N ASN A 71 11.99 32.26 32.54
CA ASN A 71 10.68 32.28 33.27
C ASN A 71 9.68 33.47 33.05
N ALA A 72 8.35 33.33 32.94
CA ALA A 72 7.33 32.55 33.66
C ALA A 72 5.95 32.58 32.88
N PRO A 73 4.75 32.31 33.47
CA PRO A 73 4.14 31.03 33.86
C PRO A 73 2.74 30.74 33.21
N SER A 74 2.16 29.60 33.59
CA SER A 74 0.95 28.88 33.12
C SER A 74 -0.41 29.61 33.10
N LEU A 75 -1.37 29.07 32.33
CA LEU A 75 -2.75 28.90 32.82
C LEU A 75 -3.40 27.58 32.33
N ASN A 76 -4.00 26.87 33.28
CA ASN A 76 -4.74 25.61 33.15
C ASN A 76 -6.01 25.74 32.30
N ALA A 77 -6.47 24.64 31.69
CA ALA A 77 -7.81 24.06 31.89
C ALA A 77 -8.15 22.98 30.83
N PHE A 78 -8.44 21.77 31.33
CA PHE A 78 -9.41 20.76 30.87
C PHE A 78 -8.84 19.34 30.87
N GLU A 79 -8.90 18.74 32.06
CA GLU A 79 -8.82 17.29 32.30
C GLU A 79 -10.20 16.78 32.75
N ALA A 80 -10.36 15.46 32.68
CA ALA A 80 -11.43 14.59 33.19
C ALA A 80 -12.59 14.33 32.21
N GLU A 81 -12.60 13.20 31.48
CA GLU A 81 -12.76 11.78 31.87
C GLU A 81 -14.20 11.29 31.66
N ARG A 82 -14.35 10.20 30.90
CA ARG A 82 -15.34 9.14 31.17
C ARG A 82 -14.99 7.85 30.44
N LYS A 83 -14.52 6.88 31.22
CA LYS A 83 -14.77 5.43 31.03
C LYS A 83 -15.63 4.95 32.21
N VAL A 84 -16.13 3.71 32.13
CA VAL A 84 -16.96 2.93 33.09
C VAL A 84 -18.47 3.04 32.76
N ASN A 85 -19.29 2.00 32.55
CA ASN A 85 -19.23 0.51 32.59
C ASN A 85 -20.47 -0.02 31.82
N ASP A 86 -20.36 -1.05 30.97
CA ASP A 86 -20.65 -2.49 31.14
C ASP A 86 -22.12 -2.99 31.05
N HIS A 87 -22.23 -4.09 30.28
CA HIS A 87 -23.10 -5.27 30.38
C HIS A 87 -24.53 -5.36 29.76
N ILE A 88 -24.64 -6.36 28.86
CA ILE A 88 -25.75 -7.35 28.66
C ILE A 88 -27.07 -6.82 28.04
N SER A 89 -27.73 -7.42 27.04
CA SER A 89 -28.04 -8.84 26.79
C SER A 89 -28.44 -9.11 25.33
N GLU A 90 -28.34 -10.37 24.92
CA GLU A 90 -28.96 -10.96 23.72
C GLU A 90 -30.49 -10.77 23.69
N HIS A 91 -31.06 -10.62 22.49
CA HIS A 91 -32.30 -11.31 22.15
C HIS A 91 -32.47 -11.49 20.63
N ILE A 92 -32.58 -12.76 20.25
CA ILE A 92 -32.94 -13.31 18.94
C ILE A 92 -34.40 -12.95 18.59
N LYS A 93 -34.69 -12.64 17.31
CA LYS A 93 -35.91 -13.10 16.59
C LYS A 93 -35.78 -12.96 15.08
N HIS A 94 -36.34 -13.94 14.39
CA HIS A 94 -36.19 -14.30 12.98
C HIS A 94 -37.33 -13.76 12.08
N HIS A 95 -37.03 -13.62 10.77
CA HIS A 95 -37.91 -13.77 9.57
C HIS A 95 -39.04 -12.75 9.29
N PRO A 96 -39.65 -12.68 8.06
CA PRO A 96 -39.22 -13.04 6.68
C PRO A 96 -39.65 -12.04 5.54
N ASN A 97 -39.04 -12.22 4.35
CA ASN A 97 -39.55 -12.08 2.95
C ASN A 97 -40.44 -10.89 2.46
N LEU A 98 -39.98 -10.23 1.38
CA LEU A 98 -40.81 -9.54 0.37
C LEU A 98 -40.49 -10.07 -1.07
N PRO A 99 -41.44 -10.04 -2.02
CA PRO A 99 -41.52 -10.92 -3.20
C PRO A 99 -40.76 -10.44 -4.47
N PRO A 100 -40.63 -11.29 -5.52
CA PRO A 100 -39.86 -10.99 -6.73
C PRO A 100 -40.72 -10.29 -7.81
N ILE A 101 -40.13 -9.38 -8.58
CA ILE A 101 -40.70 -8.92 -9.85
C ILE A 101 -40.07 -9.69 -11.00
N HIS A 102 -40.93 -10.46 -11.65
CA HIS A 102 -40.75 -11.09 -12.94
C HIS A 102 -40.88 -10.06 -14.06
N ASN A 103 -39.96 -10.07 -15.02
CA ASN A 103 -40.39 -9.84 -16.40
C ASN A 103 -39.46 -10.58 -17.37
N GLN A 104 -40.04 -11.61 -17.98
CA GLN A 104 -39.54 -12.33 -19.14
C GLN A 104 -39.25 -11.36 -20.29
N GLN A 105 -38.10 -11.55 -20.94
CA GLN A 105 -37.98 -11.62 -22.40
C GLN A 105 -36.56 -12.04 -22.81
N ASN A 106 -36.48 -13.20 -23.45
CA ASN A 106 -35.40 -13.66 -24.34
C ASN A 106 -36.15 -14.22 -25.58
N PRO A 107 -35.64 -14.28 -26.83
CA PRO A 107 -34.26 -14.10 -27.29
C PRO A 107 -34.07 -13.29 -28.60
N ASN A 108 -32.81 -13.07 -28.97
CA ASN A 108 -32.30 -12.72 -30.32
C ASN A 108 -32.54 -11.29 -30.86
N SER A 109 -31.59 -10.40 -30.60
CA SER A 109 -31.18 -9.40 -31.60
C SER A 109 -29.65 -9.28 -31.64
N VAL A 110 -29.10 -9.63 -32.80
CA VAL A 110 -27.69 -9.47 -33.16
C VAL A 110 -27.42 -7.99 -33.34
N SER A 111 -26.89 -7.32 -32.31
CA SER A 111 -26.28 -6.00 -32.48
C SER A 111 -24.79 -6.16 -32.75
N ARG A 112 -24.47 -6.20 -34.05
CA ARG A 112 -23.14 -5.94 -34.60
C ARG A 112 -22.67 -4.59 -34.07
N ASN A 113 -21.79 -4.58 -33.07
CA ASN A 113 -21.04 -3.38 -32.76
C ASN A 113 -19.87 -3.28 -33.73
N SER A 114 -20.16 -2.63 -34.85
CA SER A 114 -19.19 -2.10 -35.79
C SER A 114 -18.11 -1.33 -35.04
N VAL A 115 -16.87 -1.73 -35.26
CA VAL A 115 -15.66 -0.93 -35.01
C VAL A 115 -15.91 0.48 -35.54
N ARG A 116 -16.05 1.44 -34.64
CA ARG A 116 -15.83 2.86 -34.92
C ARG A 116 -14.66 3.30 -34.07
N GLU A 117 -13.49 3.00 -34.61
CA GLU A 117 -12.24 3.63 -34.27
C GLU A 117 -12.34 5.11 -34.68
N ARG A 118 -12.87 5.93 -33.78
CA ARG A 118 -12.73 7.38 -33.84
C ARG A 118 -11.77 7.77 -32.74
N GLY A 119 -10.58 8.18 -33.17
CA GLY A 119 -9.57 8.78 -32.32
C GLY A 119 -10.18 9.85 -31.43
N ARG A 120 -10.23 9.55 -30.15
CA ARG A 120 -10.19 10.55 -29.09
C ARG A 120 -9.01 10.13 -28.24
N HIS A 121 -7.90 10.85 -28.37
CA HIS A 121 -6.92 10.93 -27.30
C HIS A 121 -7.65 11.51 -26.08
N GLY A 122 -8.39 10.67 -25.38
CA GLY A 122 -8.86 10.93 -24.04
C GLY A 122 -7.60 11.13 -23.24
N ARG A 123 -7.22 12.39 -23.02
CA ARG A 123 -6.26 12.76 -21.99
C ARG A 123 -6.73 12.00 -20.77
N LYS A 124 -5.95 11.01 -20.32
CA LYS A 124 -6.18 10.32 -19.06
C LYS A 124 -6.20 11.43 -18.02
N HIS A 125 -7.38 11.96 -17.72
CA HIS A 125 -7.55 12.87 -16.61
C HIS A 125 -7.12 12.04 -15.42
N ASN A 126 -5.98 12.41 -14.83
CA ASN A 126 -5.58 11.88 -13.55
C ASN A 126 -6.78 12.07 -12.63
N ARG A 127 -7.40 10.96 -12.25
CA ARG A 127 -8.55 10.92 -11.33
C ARG A 127 -8.17 11.54 -9.98
N TYR A 128 -6.88 11.64 -9.71
CA TYR A 128 -6.27 12.25 -8.56
C TYR A 128 -5.69 13.60 -8.97
N HIS A 129 -6.14 14.69 -8.33
CA HIS A 129 -5.70 16.07 -8.61
C HIS A 129 -4.23 16.35 -8.22
N PHE A 130 -3.46 15.33 -7.85
CA PHE A 130 -2.07 15.47 -7.46
C PHE A 130 -1.15 14.70 -8.39
N GLN A 131 0.07 15.21 -8.55
CA GLN A 131 1.12 14.55 -9.32
C GLN A 131 2.15 13.95 -8.39
N LEU A 132 2.51 12.69 -8.61
CA LEU A 132 3.58 12.03 -7.87
C LEU A 132 4.92 12.42 -8.49
N LYS A 133 5.87 12.85 -7.66
CA LYS A 133 7.24 13.12 -8.06
C LYS A 133 8.19 12.19 -7.30
N PRO A 134 9.26 11.67 -7.91
CA PRO A 134 10.28 10.93 -7.19
C PRO A 134 10.81 11.73 -6.00
N HIS A 135 11.01 11.09 -4.85
CA HIS A 135 11.60 11.75 -3.67
C HIS A 135 13.06 12.16 -3.93
N ASN A 136 13.82 11.36 -4.67
CA ASN A 136 15.18 11.68 -5.08
C ASN A 136 15.25 11.81 -6.62
N PRO A 137 15.63 12.97 -7.18
CA PRO A 137 15.67 13.19 -8.63
C PRO A 137 16.72 12.36 -9.37
N ASP A 138 17.76 11.87 -8.69
CA ASP A 138 18.82 11.05 -9.29
C ASP A 138 18.40 9.58 -9.46
N HIS A 139 17.27 9.18 -8.87
CA HIS A 139 16.73 7.84 -9.05
C HIS A 139 15.82 7.78 -10.28
N LYS A 140 15.88 6.63 -10.96
CA LYS A 140 15.03 6.36 -12.12
C LYS A 140 13.56 6.53 -11.72
N PRO A 141 12.75 7.28 -12.51
CA PRO A 141 11.35 7.43 -12.22
C PRO A 141 10.64 6.08 -12.31
N PRO A 142 9.66 5.80 -11.42
CA PRO A 142 8.95 4.53 -11.41
C PRO A 142 8.14 4.35 -12.69
N GLY A 143 8.20 3.14 -13.24
CA GLY A 143 7.41 2.73 -14.38
C GLY A 143 5.95 2.40 -14.02
N PRO A 144 5.10 2.14 -15.01
CA PRO A 144 3.67 1.85 -14.81
C PRO A 144 3.39 0.52 -14.09
N LYS A 145 4.40 -0.34 -13.96
CA LYS A 145 4.29 -1.62 -13.24
C LYS A 145 5.00 -1.59 -11.88
N ASP A 146 5.63 -0.48 -11.52
CA ASP A 146 6.42 -0.39 -10.30
C ASP A 146 5.52 0.05 -9.14
N ILE A 147 5.87 -0.40 -7.92
CA ILE A 147 5.16 -0.04 -6.70
C ILE A 147 5.79 1.23 -6.15
N VAL A 148 4.95 2.16 -5.67
CA VAL A 148 5.40 3.42 -5.07
C VAL A 148 4.77 3.61 -3.70
N TYR A 149 5.49 4.30 -2.81
CA TYR A 149 4.99 4.64 -1.47
C TYR A 149 5.26 6.09 -1.12
N LEU A 150 4.43 6.66 -0.25
CA LEU A 150 4.52 8.07 0.16
C LEU A 150 5.23 8.20 1.52
N GLU A 151 4.78 7.40 2.48
CA GLU A 151 5.19 7.46 3.87
C GLU A 151 6.08 6.27 4.24
N ASN A 152 7.03 6.51 5.13
CA ASN A 152 7.88 5.45 5.65
C ASN A 152 7.06 4.45 6.47
N SER A 153 7.44 3.17 6.38
CA SER A 153 6.81 2.12 7.20
C SER A 153 7.14 2.32 8.68
N PRO A 154 6.19 2.08 9.59
CA PRO A 154 6.45 2.12 11.03
C PRO A 154 7.34 0.94 11.46
N SER A 155 7.81 0.97 12.71
CA SER A 155 8.44 -0.22 13.31
C SER A 155 7.38 -1.28 13.64
N PHE A 156 7.67 -2.53 13.28
CA PHE A 156 6.80 -3.68 13.54
C PHE A 156 7.26 -4.54 14.73
N CYS A 157 8.35 -4.16 15.39
CA CYS A 157 8.97 -4.92 16.48
C CYS A 157 8.06 -5.01 17.72
N GLU A 158 7.51 -3.87 18.13
CA GLU A 158 6.70 -3.73 19.34
C GLU A 158 5.21 -3.68 19.01
N ARG A 159 4.39 -4.18 19.94
CA ARG A 159 2.93 -4.17 19.78
C ARG A 159 2.40 -2.74 19.84
N ASN A 160 1.68 -2.33 18.81
CA ASN A 160 0.95 -1.07 18.77
C ASN A 160 -0.47 -1.27 18.24
N LEU A 161 -1.43 -1.37 19.16
CA LEU A 161 -2.84 -1.60 18.84
C LEU A 161 -3.48 -0.48 18.01
N ARG A 162 -2.99 0.76 18.13
CA ARG A 162 -3.53 1.90 17.37
C ARG A 162 -3.23 1.79 15.87
N LEU A 163 -2.10 1.19 15.53
CA LEU A 163 -1.66 0.97 14.15
C LEU A 163 -1.94 -0.46 13.65
N GLY A 164 -2.62 -1.29 14.45
CA GLY A 164 -2.87 -2.70 14.12
C GLY A 164 -1.60 -3.58 14.13
N ILE A 165 -0.51 -3.12 14.75
CA ILE A 165 0.76 -3.83 14.80
C ILE A 165 0.75 -4.76 16.01
N GLN A 166 0.90 -6.07 15.78
CA GLN A 166 0.89 -7.07 16.85
C GLN A 166 2.23 -7.20 17.59
N GLY A 167 3.33 -6.73 16.98
CA GLY A 167 4.70 -6.95 17.43
C GLY A 167 5.28 -8.27 16.92
N THR A 168 6.57 -8.49 17.14
CA THR A 168 7.27 -9.73 16.72
C THR A 168 7.53 -10.73 17.85
N HIS A 169 7.06 -10.44 19.07
CA HIS A 169 7.23 -11.31 20.22
C HIS A 169 6.54 -12.67 20.01
N GLY A 170 7.24 -13.76 20.36
CA GLY A 170 6.72 -15.12 20.24
C GLY A 170 6.65 -15.67 18.81
N ARG A 171 7.17 -14.94 17.81
CA ARG A 171 7.29 -15.45 16.44
C ARG A 171 8.51 -16.36 16.32
N GLN A 172 8.38 -17.43 15.53
CA GLN A 172 9.51 -18.28 15.16
C GLN A 172 10.44 -17.51 14.21
N CYS A 173 11.74 -17.73 14.37
CA CYS A 173 12.79 -17.17 13.53
C CYS A 173 13.79 -18.26 13.15
N ASN A 174 14.57 -17.98 12.10
CA ASN A 174 15.62 -18.84 11.61
C ASN A 174 16.99 -18.26 12.01
N ASP A 175 17.74 -18.97 12.84
CA ASP A 175 19.05 -18.52 13.34
C ASP A 175 20.10 -18.45 12.21
N SER A 176 20.01 -19.32 11.21
CA SER A 176 20.96 -19.35 10.09
C SER A 176 20.64 -18.33 8.98
N SER A 177 19.49 -17.66 9.02
CA SER A 177 19.10 -16.70 7.98
C SER A 177 19.59 -15.30 8.31
N ILE A 178 20.19 -14.63 7.33
CA ILE A 178 20.51 -13.20 7.37
C ILE A 178 19.31 -12.33 6.93
N GLY A 179 18.25 -12.95 6.44
CA GLY A 179 17.08 -12.28 5.87
C GLY A 179 16.08 -11.82 6.91
N VAL A 180 14.91 -11.39 6.43
CA VAL A 180 13.80 -10.93 7.30
C VAL A 180 13.21 -12.03 8.18
N ASP A 181 13.49 -13.30 7.92
CA ASP A 181 13.17 -14.46 8.76
C ASP A 181 14.27 -14.77 9.79
N GLY A 182 15.43 -14.12 9.64
CA GLY A 182 16.57 -14.19 10.54
C GLY A 182 16.24 -13.76 11.96
N CYS A 183 16.79 -14.44 12.96
CA CYS A 183 16.51 -14.11 14.36
C CYS A 183 16.96 -12.68 14.74
N ASP A 184 18.04 -12.17 14.15
CA ASP A 184 18.51 -10.79 14.39
C ASP A 184 17.46 -9.74 14.01
N LEU A 185 16.83 -9.92 12.83
CA LEU A 185 15.83 -9.01 12.29
C LEU A 185 14.42 -9.28 12.86
N MET A 186 14.01 -10.54 12.96
CA MET A 186 12.70 -10.92 13.50
C MET A 186 12.55 -10.56 14.97
N CYS A 187 13.61 -10.77 15.77
CA CYS A 187 13.60 -10.48 17.20
C CYS A 187 14.10 -9.07 17.52
N CYS A 188 14.46 -8.27 16.51
CA CYS A 188 14.90 -6.88 16.64
C CYS A 188 16.06 -6.72 17.65
N GLY A 189 17.02 -7.63 17.62
CA GLY A 189 18.18 -7.63 18.53
C GLY A 189 17.89 -7.95 20.00
N ARG A 190 16.66 -8.32 20.37
CA ARG A 190 16.29 -8.67 21.77
C ARG A 190 16.77 -10.08 22.20
N GLY A 191 17.40 -10.82 21.30
CA GLY A 191 17.73 -12.24 21.48
C GLY A 191 16.55 -13.17 21.19
N TYR A 192 16.84 -14.47 21.19
CA TYR A 192 15.87 -15.54 20.92
C TYR A 192 16.16 -16.75 21.81
N ARG A 193 15.18 -17.65 21.90
CA ARG A 193 15.31 -18.92 22.61
C ARG A 193 15.19 -20.05 21.61
N THR A 194 16.12 -21.00 21.67
CA THR A 194 16.08 -22.21 20.84
C THR A 194 15.32 -23.30 21.56
N SER A 195 14.46 -24.02 20.84
CA SER A 195 13.71 -25.16 21.35
C SER A 195 13.76 -26.29 20.35
N GLU A 196 14.11 -27.49 20.80
CA GLU A 196 14.03 -28.71 20.00
C GLU A 196 12.59 -29.26 20.03
N VAL A 197 12.04 -29.55 18.85
CA VAL A 197 10.69 -30.08 18.68
C VAL A 197 10.76 -31.30 17.77
N ILE A 198 10.15 -32.41 18.19
CA ILE A 198 10.04 -33.61 17.37
C ILE A 198 8.92 -33.38 16.34
N VAL A 199 9.27 -33.37 15.06
CA VAL A 199 8.31 -33.22 13.95
C VAL A 199 8.03 -34.60 13.35
N VAL A 200 6.76 -35.00 13.32
CA VAL A 200 6.32 -36.23 12.65
C VAL A 200 5.86 -35.88 11.25
N GLU A 201 6.53 -36.44 10.24
CA GLU A 201 6.18 -36.28 8.83
C GLU A 201 5.92 -37.63 8.16
N ARG A 202 5.28 -37.60 6.99
CA ARG A 202 5.07 -38.81 6.18
C ARG A 202 6.36 -39.09 5.42
N CYS A 203 7.03 -40.17 5.78
CA CYS A 203 8.22 -40.68 5.12
C CYS A 203 7.84 -41.65 3.99
#